data_AF-A0A7V2NGT5-F1
#
_entry.id   AF-A0A7V2NGT5-F1
#
_cell.length_a   1.000
_cell.length_b   1.000
_cell.length_c   1.000
_cell.angle_alpha   90.00
_cell.angle_beta   90.00
_cell.angle_gamma   90.00
#
_symmetry.space_group_name_H-M   'P 1'
#
loop_
_entity.id
_entity.type
_entity.pdbx_description
1 polymer ?
#
loop_
_entity_poly.entity_id
_entity_poly.type
_entity_poly.pdbx_seq_one_letter_code
_entity_poly.pdbx_strand_id
1 'polypeptide(L)' 'MIIESKQSDEQEIEKYVRAVESSLLKVPIRQGNHVYLSDIWLVTSLPKDLIVEIIKKYQIELPENVKTIIDGKKVIKRR' A
#
# COMPACT_ATOMS: atom_id res chain seq x y z
N MET A 1 19.49 9.23 -28.67
CA MET A 1 18.55 8.15 -28.29
C MET A 1 18.55 8.10 -26.76
N ILE A 2 17.64 8.81 -26.11
CA ILE A 2 17.51 8.83 -24.64
C ILE A 2 16.02 8.73 -24.34
N ILE A 3 15.44 7.56 -24.56
CA ILE A 3 14.06 7.25 -24.19
C ILE A 3 14.04 5.80 -23.74
N GLU A 4 14.80 5.46 -22.70
CA GLU A 4 14.80 4.08 -22.17
C GLU A 4 14.74 4.02 -20.65
N SER A 5 14.88 5.16 -19.95
CA SER A 5 14.84 5.21 -18.49
C SER A 5 13.44 5.38 -17.90
N LYS A 6 12.50 6.07 -18.58
CA LYS A 6 11.19 6.39 -17.97
C LYS A 6 10.20 5.23 -17.88
N GLN A 7 10.31 4.25 -18.79
CA GLN A 7 9.29 3.22 -18.95
C GLN A 7 9.47 2.04 -17.98
N SER A 8 10.70 1.84 -17.47
CA SER A 8 11.02 0.81 -16.47
C SER A 8 10.42 1.15 -15.10
N ASP A 9 10.57 2.40 -14.66
CA ASP A 9 10.13 2.85 -13.34
C ASP A 9 8.60 2.78 -13.18
N GLU A 10 7.86 3.13 -14.24
CA GLU A 10 6.40 3.15 -14.23
C GLU A 10 5.80 1.73 -14.11
N GLN A 11 6.41 0.74 -14.77
CA GLN A 11 6.01 -0.66 -14.67
C GLN A 11 6.32 -1.27 -13.30
N GLU A 12 7.41 -0.87 -12.67
CA GLU A 12 7.75 -1.31 -11.31
C GLU A 12 6.78 -0.75 -10.28
N ILE A 13 6.42 0.53 -10.42
CA ILE A 13 5.42 1.18 -9.57
C ILE A 13 4.08 0.46 -9.65
N GLU A 14 3.62 0.09 -10.85
CA GLU A 14 2.36 -0.64 -11.00
C GLU A 14 2.38 -1.99 -10.27
N LYS A 15 3.50 -2.71 -10.31
CA LYS A 15 3.68 -3.96 -9.55
C LYS A 15 3.56 -3.71 -8.05
N TYR A 16 4.15 -2.62 -7.55
CA TYR A 16 4.06 -2.28 -6.13
C TYR A 16 2.65 -1.86 -5.71
N VAL A 17 1.94 -1.08 -6.54
CA VAL A 17 0.53 -0.73 -6.33
C VAL A 17 -0.30 -2.00 -6.17
N ARG A 18 -0.20 -2.92 -7.14
CA ARG A 18 -0.94 -4.20 -7.09
C ARG A 18 -0.56 -5.05 -5.89
N ALA A 19 0.71 -5.04 -5.48
CA ALA A 19 1.17 -5.76 -4.29
C ALA A 19 0.52 -5.20 -3.02
N VAL A 20 0.45 -3.87 -2.88
CA VAL A 20 -0.23 -3.20 -1.76
C VAL A 20 -1.72 -3.53 -1.76
N GLU A 21 -2.42 -3.39 -2.87
CA GLU A 21 -3.86 -3.73 -2.97
C GLU A 21 -4.13 -5.20 -2.61
N SER A 22 -3.36 -6.12 -3.19
CA SER A 22 -3.48 -7.55 -2.92
C SER A 22 -3.19 -7.89 -1.46
N SER A 23 -2.32 -7.13 -0.80
CA SER A 23 -2.01 -7.34 0.62
C SER A 23 -3.17 -6.94 1.52
N LEU A 24 -3.95 -5.92 1.17
CA LEU A 24 -5.11 -5.47 1.96
C LEU A 24 -6.19 -6.55 2.09
N LEU A 25 -6.22 -7.51 1.16
CA LEU A 25 -7.10 -8.68 1.22
C LEU A 25 -6.58 -9.81 2.11
N LYS A 26 -5.28 -9.81 2.42
CA LYS A 26 -4.58 -10.90 3.12
C LYS A 26 -4.22 -10.56 4.56
N VAL A 27 -4.01 -9.27 4.85
CA VAL A 27 -3.64 -8.77 6.17
C VAL A 27 -4.79 -8.89 7.16
N PRO A 28 -4.49 -9.13 8.45
CA PRO A 28 -5.51 -9.20 9.48
C PRO A 28 -6.20 -7.85 9.66
N ILE A 29 -7.53 -7.87 9.70
CA ILE A 29 -8.36 -6.70 9.99
C ILE A 29 -8.65 -6.69 11.48
N ARG A 30 -8.26 -5.59 12.14
CA ARG A 30 -8.40 -5.41 13.58
C ARG A 30 -9.75 -4.77 13.92
N GLN A 31 -10.10 -4.76 15.21
CA GLN A 31 -11.33 -4.13 15.70
C GLN A 31 -11.44 -2.67 15.25
N GLY A 32 -12.62 -2.27 14.76
CA GLY A 32 -12.80 -0.95 14.14
C GLY A 32 -12.35 -0.87 12.68
N ASN A 33 -12.16 -2.02 12.00
CA ASN A 33 -11.88 -2.13 10.57
C ASN A 33 -10.57 -1.44 10.15
N HIS A 34 -9.54 -1.50 10.99
CA HIS A 34 -8.23 -0.95 10.66
C HIS A 34 -7.21 -2.05 10.35
N VAL A 35 -6.23 -1.68 9.53
CA VAL A 35 -5.08 -2.50 9.15
C VAL A 35 -3.81 -1.77 9.57
N TYR A 36 -2.84 -2.50 10.12
CA TYR A 36 -1.53 -1.92 10.42
C TYR A 36 -0.63 -1.92 9.18
N LEU A 37 0.12 -0.82 9.00
CA LEU A 37 1.16 -0.72 7.98
C LEU A 37 2.21 -1.84 8.12
N SER A 38 2.51 -2.26 9.35
CA SER A 38 3.41 -3.38 9.63
C SER A 38 2.92 -4.71 9.04
N ASP A 39 1.61 -4.93 8.99
CA ASP A 39 1.04 -6.15 8.40
C ASP A 39 1.17 -6.11 6.87
N ILE A 40 0.92 -4.95 6.26
CA ILE A 40 1.12 -4.72 4.83
C ILE A 40 2.60 -4.94 4.47
N TRP A 41 3.51 -4.40 5.28
CA TRP A 41 4.95 -4.61 5.14
C TRP A 41 5.33 -6.10 5.21
N LEU A 42 4.79 -6.83 6.18
CA LEU A 42 5.06 -8.26 6.32
C LEU A 42 4.60 -9.07 5.09
N VAL A 43 3.44 -8.73 4.52
CA VAL A 43 2.87 -9.44 3.37
C VAL A 43 3.56 -9.08 2.05
N THR A 44 3.91 -7.81 1.87
CA THR A 44 4.47 -7.30 0.60
C THR A 44 6.00 -7.36 0.56
N SER A 45 6.66 -7.40 1.72
CA SER A 45 8.11 -7.23 1.85
C SER A 45 8.66 -5.90 1.29
N LEU A 46 7.78 -4.92 1.03
CA LEU A 46 8.18 -3.60 0.51
C LEU A 46 8.57 -2.65 1.64
N PRO A 47 9.56 -1.77 1.46
CA PRO A 47 9.89 -0.76 2.47
C PRO A 47 8.65 0.03 2.94
N LYS A 48 8.51 0.27 4.24
CA LYS A 48 7.37 1.00 4.80
C LYS A 48 7.17 2.38 4.18
N ASP A 49 8.26 3.09 3.90
CA ASP A 49 8.22 4.40 3.26
C ASP A 49 7.65 4.32 1.85
N LEU A 50 8.02 3.29 1.08
CA LEU A 50 7.48 3.04 -0.25
C LEU A 50 5.99 2.69 -0.20
N ILE A 51 5.57 1.85 0.76
CA ILE A 51 4.14 1.54 0.95
C ILE A 51 3.35 2.82 1.27
N VAL A 52 3.86 3.67 2.16
CA VAL A 52 3.23 4.94 2.50
C VAL A 52 3.16 5.87 1.30
N GLU A 53 4.23 5.94 0.52
CA GLU A 53 4.28 6.70 -0.73
C GLU A 53 3.22 6.20 -1.72
N ILE A 54 3.12 4.88 -1.91
CA ILE A 54 2.13 4.25 -2.79
C ILE A 54 0.71 4.60 -2.35
N ILE A 55 0.41 4.40 -1.06
CA ILE A 55 -0.93 4.65 -0.49
C ILE A 55 -1.36 6.12 -0.64
N LYS A 56 -0.40 7.05 -0.56
CA LYS A 56 -0.65 8.49 -0.61
C LYS A 56 -0.67 9.06 -2.03
N LYS A 57 0.25 8.64 -2.89
CA LYS A 57 0.40 9.16 -4.25
C LYS A 57 -0.54 8.48 -5.23
N TYR A 58 -0.87 7.22 -4.99
CA TYR A 58 -1.71 6.42 -5.88
C TYR A 58 -3.06 6.15 -5.24
N GLN A 59 -4.07 6.03 -6.10
CA GLN A 59 -5.43 5.76 -5.68
C GLN A 59 -5.57 4.28 -5.30
N ILE A 60 -5.13 3.93 -4.10
CA ILE A 60 -5.38 2.61 -3.51
C ILE A 60 -6.83 2.55 -3.03
N GLU A 61 -7.61 1.60 -3.56
CA GLU A 61 -8.95 1.31 -3.07
C GLU A 61 -8.88 0.45 -1.81
N LEU A 62 -9.53 0.90 -0.74
CA LEU A 62 -9.64 0.10 0.47
C LEU A 62 -10.79 -0.91 0.33
N PRO A 63 -10.56 -2.21 0.60
CA PRO A 63 -11.62 -3.21 0.67
C PRO A 63 -12.75 -2.80 1.61
N GLU A 64 -13.96 -3.32 1.42
CA GLU A 64 -15.13 -2.86 2.18
C GLU A 64 -15.01 -3.01 3.70
N ASN A 65 -14.32 -4.06 4.11
CA ASN A 65 -14.03 -4.40 5.49
C ASN A 65 -12.83 -3.61 6.07
N VAL A 66 -12.17 -2.75 5.28
CA VAL A 66 -11.06 -1.89 5.70
C VAL A 66 -11.48 -0.41 5.64
N LYS A 67 -11.56 0.23 6.80
CA LYS A 67 -11.85 1.67 6.93
C LYS A 67 -10.59 2.52 6.99
N THR A 68 -9.49 1.99 7.54
CA THR A 68 -8.31 2.82 7.83
C THR A 68 -7.02 2.01 7.83
N ILE A 69 -5.95 2.58 7.28
CA ILE A 69 -4.58 2.09 7.42
C ILE A 69 -3.86 2.96 8.45
N ILE A 70 -3.25 2.34 9.46
CA ILE A 70 -2.54 3.03 10.54
C ILE A 70 -1.10 2.53 10.72
N ASP A 71 -0.22 3.40 11.19
CA ASP A 71 1.14 3.07 11.62
C ASP A 71 1.36 3.57 13.05
N GLY A 72 1.30 2.65 14.02
CA GLY A 72 1.22 3.00 15.44
C GLY A 72 -0.01 3.87 15.73
N LYS A 73 0.23 5.13 16.14
CA LYS A 73 -0.83 6.13 16.41
C LYS A 73 -1.19 6.99 15.19
N LYS A 74 -0.46 6.85 14.09
CA LYS A 74 -0.61 7.71 12.90
C LYS A 74 -1.59 7.09 11.92
N VAL A 75 -2.52 7.90 11.42
CA VAL A 75 -3.39 7.51 10.30
C VAL A 75 -2.65 7.75 8.99
N ILE A 76 -2.54 6.71 8.16
CA ILE A 76 -1.93 6.79 6.82
C ILE A 76 -2.98 7.09 5.76
N LYS A 77 -4.10 6.35 5.79
CA LYS A 77 -5.23 6.53 4.87
C LYS A 77 -6.54 6.14 5.54
N ARG A 78 -7.62 6.85 5.17
CA ARG A 78 -9.01 6.50 5.48
C ARG A 78 -9.77 6.31 4.16
N ARG A 79 -10.80 5.45 4.21
CA ARG A 79 -11.74 5.28 3.12
C ARG A 79 -12.53 6.57 2.88
#